data_AF-A0A4V1VJT7-F1
#
_entry.id   AF-A0A4V1VJT7-F1
#
_cell.length_a   1.000
_cell.length_b   1.000
_cell.length_c   1.000
_cell.angle_alpha   90.00
_cell.angle_beta   90.00
_cell.angle_gamma   90.00
#
_symmetry.space_group_name_H-M   'P 1'
#
loop_
_entity.id
_entity.type
_entity.pdbx_description
1 polymer ?
#
loop_
_entity_poly.entity_id
_entity_poly.type
_entity_poly.pdbx_seq_one_letter_code
_entity_poly.pdbx_strand_id
1 'polypeptide(L)'
;MASNPQDDARAALAAAGQLPDAEIELGAVALQFARIDQPEADWRAASLALSELAQAMVAAAAADPVADAGDAERRRLVLAEVIHGRFGYAGDTENYEDPDNANLIRVVERRHSRSGHG
;
A
#
# COMPACT_ATOMS: atom_id res chain seq x y z
N MET A 1 18.06 -10.71 23.64
CA MET A 1 16.65 -10.41 23.94
C MET A 1 15.97 -10.21 22.60
N ALA A 2 14.91 -10.95 22.29
CA ALA A 2 14.19 -10.74 21.03
C ALA A 2 13.67 -9.29 21.04
N SER A 3 14.08 -8.50 20.07
CA SER A 3 13.63 -7.12 19.93
C SER A 3 12.12 -7.13 19.75
N ASN A 4 11.41 -6.27 20.48
CA ASN A 4 9.95 -6.14 20.36
C ASN A 4 9.63 -5.66 18.92
N PRO A 5 8.63 -6.24 18.22
CA PRO A 5 8.23 -5.78 16.90
C PRO A 5 8.03 -4.26 16.76
N GLN A 6 7.61 -3.57 17.83
CA GLN A 6 7.50 -2.11 17.85
C GLN A 6 8.85 -1.39 17.94
N ASP A 7 9.81 -1.93 18.70
CA ASP A 7 11.15 -1.35 18.82
C ASP A 7 11.89 -1.43 17.49
N ASP A 8 11.73 -2.55 16.77
CA ASP A 8 12.22 -2.71 15.41
C ASP A 8 11.60 -1.70 14.43
N ALA A 9 10.29 -1.48 14.53
CA ALA A 9 9.58 -0.50 13.68
C ALA A 9 10.05 0.93 13.98
N ARG A 10 10.23 1.28 15.26
CA ARG A 10 10.78 2.59 15.67
C ARG A 10 12.21 2.80 15.20
N ALA A 11 13.06 1.76 15.29
CA ALA A 11 14.42 1.82 14.77
C ALA A 11 14.45 2.03 13.25
N ALA A 12 13.57 1.35 12.52
CA ALA A 12 13.42 1.55 11.07
C ALA A 12 12.96 2.98 10.72
N LEU A 13 11.99 3.54 11.45
CA LEU A 13 11.57 4.92 11.27
C LEU A 13 12.68 5.93 11.60
N ALA A 14 13.43 5.70 12.67
CA ALA A 14 14.56 6.55 13.03
C ALA A 14 15.64 6.56 11.93
N ALA A 15 15.93 5.40 11.35
CA ALA A 15 16.85 5.28 10.21
C ALA A 15 16.30 6.00 8.96
N ALA A 16 15.02 5.81 8.63
CA ALA A 16 14.38 6.49 7.50
C ALA A 16 14.39 8.01 7.65
N GLY A 17 14.23 8.53 8.88
CA GLY A 17 14.31 9.96 9.16
C GLY A 17 15.71 10.58 9.02
N GLN A 18 16.75 9.78 8.77
CA GLN A 18 18.10 10.27 8.44
C GLN A 18 18.36 10.30 6.92
N LEU A 19 17.45 9.76 6.11
CA LEU A 19 17.57 9.75 4.66
C LEU A 19 17.09 11.09 4.07
N PRO A 20 17.67 11.53 2.93
CA PRO A 20 17.08 12.60 2.13
C PRO A 20 15.66 12.22 1.67
N ASP A 21 14.76 13.20 1.57
CA ASP A 21 13.35 12.98 1.18
C ASP A 21 13.18 12.12 -0.08
N ALA A 22 14.04 12.32 -1.08
CA ALA A 22 14.00 11.56 -2.35
C ALA A 22 14.39 10.08 -2.21
N GLU A 23 15.06 9.70 -1.12
CA GLU A 23 15.47 8.32 -0.82
C GLU A 23 14.47 7.62 0.12
N ILE A 24 13.46 8.34 0.62
CA ILE A 24 12.44 7.77 1.50
C ILE A 24 11.42 6.98 0.69
N GLU A 25 11.45 5.66 0.84
CA GLU A 25 10.40 4.76 0.33
C GLU A 25 9.11 4.93 1.17
N LEU A 26 8.24 5.83 0.72
CA LEU A 26 7.03 6.26 1.44
C LEU A 26 6.14 5.08 1.88
N GLY A 27 5.93 4.09 1.00
CA GLY A 27 5.10 2.92 1.31
C GLY A 27 5.71 2.06 2.42
N ALA A 28 7.03 1.87 2.41
CA ALA A 28 7.74 1.09 3.43
C ALA A 28 7.72 1.80 4.79
N VAL A 29 7.90 3.12 4.80
CA VAL A 29 7.84 3.96 6.01
C VAL A 29 6.43 4.00 6.59
N ALA A 30 5.40 4.22 5.77
CA ALA A 30 4.01 4.19 6.19
C ALA A 30 3.62 2.83 6.81
N LEU A 31 4.18 1.72 6.29
CA LEU A 31 3.97 0.40 6.87
C LEU A 31 4.64 0.25 8.25
N GLN A 32 5.79 0.89 8.50
CA GLN A 32 6.40 0.89 9.83
C GLN A 32 5.56 1.65 10.85
N PHE A 33 4.94 2.77 10.46
CA PHE A 33 3.95 3.46 11.31
C PHE A 33 2.77 2.54 11.64
N ALA A 34 2.18 1.90 10.62
CA ALA A 34 1.06 0.98 10.80
C ALA A 34 1.40 -0.20 11.74
N ARG A 35 2.64 -0.70 11.68
CA ARG A 35 3.16 -1.78 12.54
C ARG A 35 3.31 -1.36 14.00
N ILE A 36 3.54 -0.08 14.30
CA ILE A 36 3.53 0.43 15.69
C ILE A 36 2.12 0.40 16.26
N ASP A 37 1.13 0.83 15.47
CA ASP A 37 -0.27 0.88 15.86
C ASP A 37 -0.91 -0.52 15.95
N GLN A 38 -0.45 -1.46 15.12
CA GLN A 38 -0.93 -2.84 15.06
C GLN A 38 0.23 -3.85 15.18
N PRO A 39 0.86 -3.98 16.36
CA PRO A 39 2.05 -4.80 16.55
C PRO A 39 1.82 -6.30 16.36
N GLU A 40 0.59 -6.76 16.58
CA GLU A 40 0.18 -8.16 16.45
C GLU A 40 -0.24 -8.54 15.02
N ALA A 41 -0.42 -7.55 14.13
CA ALA A 41 -0.86 -7.81 12.77
C ALA A 41 0.29 -8.31 11.88
N ASP A 42 -0.06 -9.08 10.84
CA ASP A 42 0.92 -9.58 9.88
C ASP A 42 1.32 -8.49 8.87
N TRP A 43 2.24 -7.63 9.30
CA TRP A 43 2.79 -6.57 8.46
C TRP A 43 3.53 -7.12 7.22
N ARG A 44 4.02 -8.36 7.26
CA ARG A 44 4.69 -8.98 6.09
C ARG A 44 3.68 -9.32 5.02
N ALA A 45 2.52 -9.84 5.39
CA ALA A 45 1.41 -10.04 4.46
C ALA A 45 0.94 -8.72 3.84
N ALA A 46 0.85 -7.65 4.64
CA ALA A 46 0.53 -6.32 4.12
C ALA A 46 1.59 -5.79 3.12
N SER A 47 2.88 -5.94 3.44
CA SER A 47 3.99 -5.58 2.55
C SER A 47 3.95 -6.34 1.22
N LEU A 48 3.68 -7.65 1.27
CA LEU A 48 3.56 -8.49 0.09
C LEU A 48 2.38 -8.04 -0.79
N ALA A 49 1.21 -7.80 -0.20
CA ALA A 49 0.03 -7.35 -0.93
C ALA A 49 0.25 -5.99 -1.62
N LEU A 50 0.96 -5.05 -0.98
CA LEU A 50 1.33 -3.77 -1.60
C LEU A 50 2.32 -3.97 -2.75
N SER A 51 3.28 -4.87 -2.59
CA SER A 51 4.25 -5.21 -3.64
C SER A 51 3.57 -5.84 -4.87
N GLU A 52 2.63 -6.77 -4.64
CA GLU A 52 1.82 -7.38 -5.69
C GLU A 52 0.95 -6.35 -6.43
N LEU A 53 0.34 -5.41 -5.69
CA LEU A 53 -0.42 -4.30 -6.27
C LEU A 53 0.47 -3.43 -7.17
N ALA A 54 1.63 -3.00 -6.67
CA ALA A 54 2.56 -2.16 -7.42
C ALA A 54 3.04 -2.86 -8.70
N GLN A 55 3.41 -4.15 -8.62
CA GLN A 55 3.81 -4.94 -9.79
C GLN A 55 2.68 -5.07 -10.81
N ALA A 56 1.44 -5.32 -10.36
CA ALA A 56 0.28 -5.39 -11.23
C ALA A 56 -0.02 -4.06 -11.93
N MET A 57 0.13 -2.93 -11.21
CA MET A 57 -0.04 -1.59 -11.76
C MET A 57 1.00 -1.29 -12.85
N VAL A 58 2.28 -1.60 -12.60
CA VAL A 58 3.36 -1.42 -13.59
C VAL A 58 3.10 -2.29 -14.82
N ALA A 59 2.78 -3.58 -14.63
CA ALA A 59 2.50 -4.49 -15.73
C ALA A 59 1.30 -4.04 -16.58
N ALA A 60 0.23 -3.55 -15.94
CA ALA A 60 -0.95 -3.06 -16.64
C ALA A 60 -0.66 -1.79 -17.44
N ALA A 61 0.09 -0.84 -16.85
CA ALA A 61 0.48 0.39 -17.54
C ALA A 61 1.38 0.11 -18.75
N ALA A 62 2.37 -0.78 -18.61
CA ALA A 62 3.27 -1.17 -19.70
C ALA A 62 2.57 -1.96 -20.82
N ALA A 63 1.48 -2.67 -20.51
CA ALA A 63 0.71 -3.42 -21.50
C ALA A 63 -0.22 -2.53 -22.35
N ASP A 64 -0.46 -1.28 -21.94
CA ASP A 64 -1.25 -0.31 -22.69
C ASP A 64 -0.34 0.70 -23.38
N PRO A 65 -0.22 0.69 -24.73
CA PRO A 65 0.75 1.54 -25.44
C PRO A 65 0.58 3.04 -25.23
N VAL A 66 -0.67 3.49 -24.99
CA VAL A 66 -0.96 4.92 -24.79
C VAL A 66 -0.61 5.33 -23.36
N ALA A 67 -0.89 4.45 -22.39
CA ALA A 67 -0.44 4.65 -21.01
C ALA A 67 1.09 4.63 -20.90
N ASP A 68 1.74 3.67 -21.55
CA ASP A 68 3.20 3.51 -21.55
C ASP A 68 3.92 4.68 -22.25
N ALA A 69 3.31 5.23 -23.31
CA ALA A 69 3.77 6.46 -23.95
C ALA A 69 3.65 7.72 -23.06
N GLY A 70 3.09 7.60 -21.86
CA GLY A 70 3.04 8.67 -20.86
C GLY A 70 1.74 9.47 -20.85
N ASP A 71 0.68 9.04 -21.54
CA ASP A 71 -0.62 9.70 -21.45
C ASP A 71 -1.17 9.62 -20.03
N ALA A 72 -1.47 10.77 -19.42
CA ALA A 72 -1.85 10.84 -18.01
C ALA A 72 -3.26 10.26 -17.77
N GLU A 73 -4.21 10.53 -18.66
CA GLU A 73 -5.59 10.08 -18.47
C GLU A 73 -5.71 8.57 -18.70
N ARG A 74 -5.02 8.05 -19.72
CA ARG A 74 -4.97 6.61 -19.95
C ARG A 74 -4.29 5.87 -18.81
N ARG A 75 -3.15 6.39 -18.31
CA ARG A 75 -2.51 5.84 -17.10
C ARG A 75 -3.47 5.83 -15.92
N ARG A 76 -4.15 6.95 -15.65
CA ARG A 76 -5.15 7.03 -14.57
C ARG A 76 -6.20 5.93 -14.68
N LEU A 77 -6.78 5.73 -15.86
CA LEU A 77 -7.82 4.71 -16.09
C LEU A 77 -7.30 3.29 -15.88
N VAL A 78 -6.10 2.96 -16.40
CA VAL A 78 -5.48 1.65 -16.23
C VAL A 78 -5.19 1.37 -14.75
N LEU A 79 -4.63 2.35 -14.04
CA LEU A 79 -4.34 2.20 -12.62
C LEU A 79 -5.61 2.06 -11.78
N ALA A 80 -6.66 2.82 -12.09
CA ALA A 80 -7.96 2.71 -11.41
C ALA A 80 -8.57 1.31 -11.56
N GLU A 81 -8.49 0.72 -12.75
CA GLU A 81 -8.98 -0.66 -13.00
C GLU A 81 -8.21 -1.69 -12.17
N VAL A 82 -6.89 -1.54 -12.04
CA VAL A 82 -6.09 -2.45 -11.20
C VAL A 82 -6.44 -2.29 -9.73
N ILE A 83 -6.42 -1.05 -9.21
CA ILE A 83 -6.66 -0.76 -7.79
C ILE A 83 -8.07 -1.20 -7.36
N HIS A 84 -9.09 -0.76 -8.11
CA HIS A 84 -10.49 -1.01 -7.77
C HIS A 84 -10.99 -2.35 -8.32
N GLY A 85 -10.90 -2.55 -9.63
CA GLY A 85 -11.49 -3.71 -10.31
C GLY A 85 -10.83 -5.03 -9.95
N ARG A 86 -9.48 -5.07 -9.94
CA ARG A 86 -8.72 -6.30 -9.66
C ARG A 86 -8.45 -6.52 -8.17
N PHE A 87 -7.98 -5.49 -7.46
CA PHE A 87 -7.55 -5.63 -6.06
C PHE A 87 -8.63 -5.28 -5.03
N GLY A 88 -9.77 -4.74 -5.46
CA GLY A 88 -10.94 -4.53 -4.59
C GLY A 88 -10.76 -3.37 -3.59
N TYR A 89 -9.81 -2.47 -3.82
CA TYR A 89 -9.69 -1.25 -3.04
C TYR A 89 -10.76 -0.26 -3.50
N ALA A 90 -11.85 -0.18 -2.73
CA ALA A 90 -12.79 0.92 -2.81
C ALA A 90 -12.34 2.00 -1.83
N GLY A 91 -12.30 3.26 -2.28
CA GLY A 91 -12.04 4.37 -1.37
C GLY A 91 -13.18 4.48 -0.36
N ASP A 92 -12.85 4.81 0.89
CA ASP A 92 -13.85 5.22 1.87
C ASP A 92 -14.14 6.71 1.66
N THR A 93 -15.24 7.00 0.95
CA THR A 93 -15.69 8.36 0.68
C THR A 93 -16.60 8.92 1.76
N GLU A 94 -17.05 8.07 2.71
CA GLU A 94 -17.97 8.47 3.77
C GLU A 94 -17.22 8.98 5.00
N ASN A 95 -16.05 8.41 5.30
CA ASN A 95 -15.28 8.72 6.50
C ASN A 95 -13.80 9.02 6.16
N TYR A 96 -13.56 10.04 5.33
CA TYR A 96 -12.20 10.37 4.86
C TYR A 96 -11.20 10.66 6.01
N GLU A 97 -11.67 11.32 7.08
CA GLU A 97 -10.85 11.68 8.24
C GLU A 97 -10.61 10.52 9.22
N ASP A 98 -11.09 9.30 8.90
CA ASP A 98 -10.86 8.14 9.75
C ASP A 98 -9.35 7.81 9.82
N PRO A 99 -8.74 7.79 11.02
CA PRO A 99 -7.32 7.46 11.18
C PRO A 99 -6.97 6.07 10.64
N ASP A 100 -7.90 5.13 10.56
CA ASP A 100 -7.65 3.83 9.96
C ASP A 100 -7.29 3.95 8.47
N ASN A 101 -7.75 5.00 7.77
CA ASN A 101 -7.43 5.23 6.35
C ASN A 101 -5.96 5.60 6.13
N ALA A 102 -5.26 6.07 7.16
CA ALA A 102 -3.82 6.31 7.14
C ALA A 102 -3.00 5.06 7.52
N ASN A 103 -3.63 4.03 8.09
CA ASN A 103 -2.96 2.80 8.50
C ASN A 103 -2.94 1.77 7.36
N LEU A 104 -1.78 1.58 6.72
CA LEU A 104 -1.67 0.67 5.57
C LEU A 104 -2.04 -0.79 5.87
N ILE A 105 -1.83 -1.27 7.10
CA ILE A 105 -2.27 -2.62 7.48
C ILE A 105 -3.80 -2.68 7.45
N ARG A 106 -4.51 -1.71 8.05
CA ARG A 106 -5.98 -1.62 7.99
C ARG A 106 -6.50 -1.50 6.57
N VAL A 107 -5.84 -0.71 5.71
CA VAL A 107 -6.26 -0.51 4.32
C VAL A 107 -6.17 -1.82 3.54
N VAL A 108 -5.07 -2.56 3.69
CA VAL A 108 -4.89 -3.87 3.02
C VAL A 108 -5.91 -4.89 3.53
N GLU A 109 -6.18 -4.91 4.84
CA GLU A 109 -7.16 -5.82 5.44
C GLU A 109 -8.60 -5.54 5.00
N ARG A 110 -8.97 -4.25 4.87
CA ARG A 110 -10.33 -3.81 4.51
C ARG A 110 -10.67 -3.98 3.04
N ARG A 111 -9.71 -4.31 2.17
CA ARG A 111 -10.00 -4.54 0.75
C ARG A 111 -11.16 -5.52 0.64
N HIS A 112 -12.14 -5.20 -0.20
CA HIS A 112 -13.22 -6.13 -0.50
C HIS A 112 -12.62 -7.29 -1.29
N SER A 113 -12.11 -8.28 -0.58
CA SER A 113 -11.85 -9.57 -1.18
C SER A 113 -13.19 -10.05 -1.71
N ARG A 114 -13.29 -10.25 -3.04
CA ARG A 114 -14.31 -11.14 -3.59
C ARG A 114 -14.01 -12.53 -3.05
N SER A 115 -14.43 -12.79 -1.82
CA SER A 115 -14.48 -14.10 -1.23
C SER A 115 -15.75 -14.78 -1.75
N GLY A 116 -15.59 -15.51 -2.86
CA GLY A 116 -16.44 -16.63 -3.27
C GLY A 116 -17.85 -16.33 -3.81
N HIS A 117 -18.00 -16.40 -5.13
CA HIS A 117 -19.13 -17.12 -5.75
C HIS A 117 -18.86 -17.39 -7.24
N GLY A 118 -18.94 -18.66 -7.63
CA GLY A 118 -19.21 -19.12 -9.01
C GLY A 118 -18.01 -19.48 -9.85
#